data_AF-A0A413CRH6-F1
#
_entry.id   AF-A0A413CRH6-F1
#
_cell.length_a   1.000
_cell.length_b   1.000
_cell.length_c   1.000
_cell.angle_alpha   90.00
_cell.angle_beta   90.00
_cell.angle_gamma   90.00
#
_symmetry.space_group_name_H-M   'P 1'
#
loop_
_entity.id
_entity.type
_entity.pdbx_description
1 polymer ?
#
loop_
_entity_poly.entity_id
_entity_poly.type
_entity_poly.pdbx_seq_one_letter_code
_entity_poly.pdbx_strand_id
1 'polypeptide(L)'
;MTTRQLAEKLDIVPATVVMYENGKHPIPYDVAVKLADVLEIEASLLYDDFSRFLAVPYTEVLKSVRTALKLSQKAFAEQVGIVPSYYYKIEEGNRRPSRKIYQKICAALEATGLQTSLLWEHPLQ
;
A
#
# COMPACT_ATOMS: atom_id res chain seq x y z
N MET A 1 -20.33 10.99 17.41
CA MET A 1 -20.27 9.53 17.14
C MET A 1 -19.37 8.89 18.19
N THR A 2 -19.76 7.74 18.75
CA THR A 2 -18.93 6.99 19.72
C THR A 2 -18.07 5.93 19.02
N THR A 3 -17.01 5.45 19.68
CA THR A 3 -16.16 4.33 19.19
C THR A 3 -17.00 3.10 18.83
N ARG A 4 -18.05 2.80 19.61
CA ARG A 4 -18.95 1.67 19.33
C ARG A 4 -19.79 1.90 18.07
N GLN A 5 -20.40 3.08 17.93
CA GLN A 5 -21.17 3.44 16.73
C GLN A 5 -20.29 3.43 15.47
N LEU A 6 -19.04 3.89 15.60
CA LEU A 6 -18.07 3.85 14.51
C LEU A 6 -17.70 2.41 14.14
N ALA A 7 -17.43 1.57 15.12
CA ALA A 7 -17.12 0.15 14.92
C ALA A 7 -18.27 -0.59 14.22
N GLU A 8 -19.51 -0.33 14.61
CA GLU A 8 -20.72 -0.86 13.98
C GLU A 8 -20.82 -0.42 12.51
N LYS A 9 -20.60 0.86 12.20
CA LYS A 9 -20.58 1.35 10.81
C LYS A 9 -19.45 0.72 9.98
N LEU A 10 -18.29 0.49 10.59
CA LEU A 10 -17.13 -0.12 9.94
C LEU A 10 -17.24 -1.64 9.79
N ASP A 11 -18.19 -2.29 10.47
CA ASP A 11 -18.28 -3.76 10.58
C ASP A 11 -17.01 -4.39 11.18
N ILE A 12 -16.50 -3.79 12.26
CA ILE A 12 -15.34 -4.29 13.02
C ILE A 12 -15.61 -4.23 14.52
N VAL A 13 -14.80 -4.92 15.31
CA VAL A 13 -14.93 -4.88 16.77
C VAL A 13 -14.47 -3.52 17.33
N PRO A 14 -15.14 -2.95 18.36
CA PRO A 14 -14.75 -1.66 18.95
C PRO A 14 -13.30 -1.57 19.42
N ALA A 15 -12.75 -2.69 19.91
CA ALA A 15 -11.35 -2.75 20.31
C ALA A 15 -10.39 -2.43 19.15
N THR A 16 -10.74 -2.80 17.92
CA THR A 16 -9.92 -2.50 16.73
C THR A 16 -9.93 -1.00 16.42
N VAL A 17 -11.07 -0.32 16.58
CA VAL A 17 -11.15 1.15 16.44
C VAL A 17 -10.24 1.83 17.46
N VAL A 18 -10.27 1.37 18.72
CA VAL A 18 -9.38 1.90 19.78
C VAL A 18 -7.90 1.69 19.43
N MET A 19 -7.54 0.58 18.76
CA MET A 19 -6.15 0.37 18.30
C MET A 19 -5.74 1.34 17.19
N TYR A 20 -6.67 1.73 16.31
CA TYR A 20 -6.43 2.75 15.29
C TYR A 20 -6.30 4.15 15.91
N GLU A 21 -7.24 4.53 16.78
CA GLU A 21 -7.25 5.84 17.47
C GLU A 21 -5.97 6.07 18.28
N ASN A 22 -5.45 5.03 18.92
CA ASN A 22 -4.20 5.10 19.69
C ASN A 22 -2.93 4.89 18.86
N GLY A 23 -3.04 4.74 17.53
CA GLY A 23 -1.90 4.51 16.64
C GLY A 23 -1.16 3.19 16.88
N LYS A 24 -1.77 2.23 17.58
CA LYS A 24 -1.16 0.93 17.87
C LYS A 24 -1.12 0.03 16.64
N HIS A 25 -2.16 0.10 15.80
CA HIS A 25 -2.24 -0.62 14.54
C HIS A 25 -2.44 0.35 13.37
N PRO A 26 -1.78 0.13 12.22
CA PRO A 26 -2.08 0.90 11.02
C PRO A 26 -3.49 0.58 10.54
N ILE A 27 -4.19 1.59 10.03
CA ILE A 27 -5.51 1.42 9.42
C ILE A 27 -5.32 0.74 8.06
N PRO A 28 -5.96 -0.42 7.79
CA PRO A 28 -5.93 -1.03 6.46
C PRO A 28 -6.58 -0.10 5.42
N TYR A 29 -6.03 -0.04 4.20
CA TYR A 29 -6.54 0.87 3.16
C TYR A 29 -8.05 0.77 2.91
N ASP A 30 -8.63 -0.44 2.86
CA ASP A 30 -10.08 -0.59 2.64
C ASP A 30 -10.90 -0.04 3.83
N VAL A 31 -10.36 -0.18 5.04
CA VAL A 31 -10.94 0.40 6.25
C VAL A 31 -10.76 1.92 6.26
N ALA A 32 -9.62 2.44 5.80
CA ALA A 32 -9.40 3.88 5.68
C ALA A 32 -10.39 4.53 4.70
N VAL A 33 -10.64 3.90 3.54
CA VAL A 33 -11.65 4.36 2.58
C VAL A 33 -13.04 4.38 3.20
N LYS A 34 -13.45 3.29 3.86
CA LYS A 34 -14.76 3.20 4.53
C LYS A 34 -14.90 4.18 5.71
N LEU A 35 -13.82 4.37 6.47
CA LEU A 35 -13.78 5.30 7.60
C LEU A 35 -13.90 6.74 7.13
N ALA A 36 -13.23 7.10 6.03
CA ALA A 36 -13.32 8.42 5.44
C ALA A 36 -14.75 8.75 4.96
N ASP A 37 -15.41 7.78 4.32
CA ASP A 37 -16.82 7.88 3.91
C ASP A 37 -17.75 8.10 5.11
N VAL A 38 -17.59 7.31 6.18
CA VAL A 38 -18.36 7.46 7.43
C VAL A 38 -18.15 8.81 8.12
N LEU A 39 -16.95 9.36 8.02
CA LEU A 39 -16.57 10.64 8.64
C LEU A 39 -16.78 11.84 7.71
N GLU A 40 -17.13 11.64 6.45
CA GLU A 40 -17.26 12.67 5.42
C GLU A 40 -15.97 13.50 5.25
N ILE A 41 -14.81 12.85 5.27
CA ILE A 41 -13.49 13.47 5.06
C ILE A 41 -12.76 12.86 3.85
N GLU A 42 -11.70 13.52 3.40
CA GLU A 42 -10.82 12.94 2.38
C GLU A 42 -10.06 11.71 2.93
N ALA A 43 -10.12 10.59 2.22
CA ALA A 43 -9.46 9.35 2.63
C ALA A 43 -7.92 9.45 2.69
N SER A 44 -7.34 10.33 1.86
CA SER A 44 -5.91 10.64 1.83
C SER A 44 -5.37 11.08 3.20
N LEU A 45 -6.21 11.71 4.03
CA LEU A 45 -5.86 12.13 5.40
C LEU A 45 -5.60 10.96 6.34
N LEU A 46 -6.10 9.77 6.01
CA LEU A 46 -5.94 8.54 6.79
C LEU A 46 -4.86 7.61 6.21
N TYR A 47 -4.26 7.95 5.07
CA TYR A 47 -3.31 7.07 4.41
C TYR A 47 -1.92 7.18 5.03
N ASP A 48 -1.36 6.01 5.34
CA ASP A 48 0.08 5.81 5.49
C ASP A 48 0.73 5.47 4.14
N ASP A 49 2.05 5.27 4.13
CA ASP A 49 2.80 5.08 2.88
C ASP A 49 2.32 3.86 2.07
N PHE A 50 1.95 2.76 2.74
CA PHE A 50 1.41 1.59 2.06
C PHE A 50 0.03 1.86 1.46
N SER A 51 -0.80 2.63 2.17
CA SER A 51 -2.12 3.03 1.68
C SER A 51 -1.99 3.99 0.50
N ARG A 52 -1.04 4.94 0.52
CA ARG A 52 -0.74 5.81 -0.62
C ARG A 52 -0.27 5.02 -1.83
N PHE A 53 0.63 4.05 -1.63
CA PHE A 53 1.03 3.10 -2.67
C PHE A 53 -0.18 2.41 -3.30
N LEU A 54 -1.15 1.94 -2.50
CA LEU A 54 -2.35 1.28 -3.04
C LEU A 54 -3.36 2.23 -3.69
N ALA A 55 -3.34 3.52 -3.34
CA ALA A 55 -4.27 4.53 -3.83
C ALA A 55 -3.92 5.04 -5.24
N VAL A 56 -2.72 4.77 -5.73
CA VAL A 56 -2.25 5.14 -7.07
C VAL A 56 -2.25 3.91 -8.02
N PRO A 57 -2.05 4.10 -9.33
CA PRO A 57 -1.89 2.99 -10.29
C PRO A 57 -0.56 2.25 -10.09
N TYR A 58 -0.37 1.64 -8.92
CA TYR A 58 0.91 1.07 -8.50
C TYR A 58 1.43 -0.02 -9.42
N THR A 59 0.57 -0.68 -10.18
CA THR A 59 0.95 -1.66 -11.21
C THR A 59 1.82 -1.00 -12.28
N GLU A 60 1.39 0.16 -12.80
CA GLU A 60 2.12 0.93 -13.80
C GLU A 60 3.37 1.59 -13.22
N VAL A 61 3.31 2.04 -11.97
CA VAL A 61 4.49 2.62 -11.30
C VAL A 61 5.55 1.53 -11.08
N LEU A 62 5.17 0.34 -10.58
CA LEU A 62 6.09 -0.79 -10.41
C LEU A 62 6.72 -1.20 -11.75
N LYS A 63 5.91 -1.26 -12.82
CA LYS A 63 6.40 -1.55 -14.17
C LYS A 63 7.41 -0.50 -14.63
N SER A 64 7.11 0.78 -14.42
CA SER A 64 7.97 1.91 -14.83
C SER A 64 9.29 1.94 -14.05
N VAL A 65 9.25 1.72 -12.73
CA VAL A 65 10.45 1.61 -11.89
C VAL A 65 11.31 0.42 -12.35
N ARG A 66 10.69 -0.74 -12.58
CA ARG A 66 11.39 -1.93 -13.05
C ARG A 66 12.05 -1.72 -14.41
N THR A 67 11.37 -1.09 -15.37
CA THR A 67 11.91 -0.83 -16.70
C THR A 67 13.02 0.23 -16.68
N ALA A 68 12.90 1.26 -15.83
CA ALA A 68 13.98 2.23 -15.59
C ALA A 68 15.25 1.55 -15.04
N LEU A 69 15.08 0.53 -14.19
CA LEU A 69 16.17 -0.34 -13.71
C LEU A 69 16.67 -1.35 -14.75
N LYS A 70 16.04 -1.41 -15.94
CA LYS A 70 16.36 -2.37 -17.02
C LYS A 70 16.24 -3.84 -16.60
N LEU A 71 15.31 -4.13 -15.68
CA LEU A 71 15.09 -5.47 -15.15
C LEU A 71 13.91 -6.17 -15.83
N SER A 72 14.03 -7.48 -16.03
CA SER A 72 12.87 -8.33 -16.31
C SER A 72 12.00 -8.46 -15.05
N GLN A 73 10.73 -8.83 -15.20
CA GLN A 73 9.87 -9.10 -14.04
C GLN A 73 10.47 -10.20 -13.14
N LYS A 74 11.13 -11.21 -13.73
CA LYS A 74 11.82 -12.27 -13.00
C LYS A 74 12.97 -11.71 -12.16
N ALA A 75 13.87 -10.93 -12.77
CA ALA A 75 15.03 -10.37 -12.09
C ALA A 75 14.61 -9.40 -10.97
N PHE A 76 13.56 -8.60 -11.20
CA PHE A 76 13.02 -7.72 -10.17
C PHE A 76 12.43 -8.50 -8.99
N ALA A 77 11.66 -9.56 -9.26
CA ALA A 77 11.13 -10.42 -8.20
C ALA A 77 12.23 -11.08 -7.36
N GLU A 78 13.31 -11.55 -8.01
CA GLU A 78 14.49 -12.11 -7.35
C GLU A 78 15.18 -11.07 -6.47
N GLN A 79 15.35 -9.83 -6.95
CA GLN A 79 15.91 -8.72 -6.17
C GLN A 79 15.05 -8.36 -4.94
N VAL A 80 13.73 -8.38 -5.08
CA VAL A 80 12.76 -8.16 -3.98
C VAL A 80 12.73 -9.36 -3.02
N GLY A 81 13.25 -10.52 -3.43
CA GLY A 81 13.21 -11.76 -2.65
C GLY A 81 11.81 -12.36 -2.55
N ILE A 82 11.10 -12.42 -3.69
CA ILE A 82 9.78 -13.04 -3.86
C ILE A 82 9.75 -13.94 -5.10
N VAL A 83 8.79 -14.86 -5.16
CA VAL A 83 8.64 -15.77 -6.30
C VAL A 83 8.22 -14.97 -7.56
N PRO A 84 8.85 -15.18 -8.73
CA PRO A 84 8.53 -14.46 -9.96
C PRO A 84 7.04 -14.49 -10.34
N SER A 85 6.40 -15.66 -10.30
CA SER A 85 4.97 -15.80 -10.62
C SER A 85 4.05 -15.02 -9.67
N TYR A 86 4.51 -14.73 -8.46
CA TYR A 86 3.78 -13.89 -7.51
C TYR A 86 3.91 -12.41 -7.89
N TYR A 87 5.11 -11.96 -8.27
CA TYR A 87 5.33 -10.60 -8.74
C TYR A 87 4.56 -10.30 -10.04
N TYR A 88 4.49 -11.26 -10.97
CA TYR A 88 3.75 -11.09 -12.23
C TYR A 88 2.28 -10.74 -11.97
N LYS A 89 1.64 -11.47 -11.05
CA LYS A 89 0.26 -11.18 -10.64
C LYS A 89 0.11 -9.82 -9.99
N ILE A 90 1.13 -9.33 -9.29
CA ILE A 90 1.11 -7.99 -8.70
C ILE A 90 1.18 -6.93 -9.79
N GLU A 91 2.19 -7.00 -10.67
CA GLU A 91 2.40 -5.99 -11.71
C GLU A 91 1.27 -5.97 -12.75
N GLU A 92 0.63 -7.12 -13.03
CA GLU A 92 -0.55 -7.20 -13.90
C GLU A 92 -1.86 -6.76 -13.22
N GLY A 93 -1.85 -6.42 -11.94
CA GLY A 93 -3.05 -6.07 -11.18
C GLY A 93 -3.94 -7.26 -10.80
N ASN A 94 -3.56 -8.47 -11.16
CA ASN A 94 -4.25 -9.71 -10.81
C ASN A 94 -4.15 -10.08 -9.31
N ARG A 95 -3.27 -9.41 -8.55
CA ARG A 95 -3.11 -9.61 -7.11
C ARG A 95 -2.63 -8.35 -6.40
N ARG A 96 -3.34 -7.97 -5.33
CA ARG A 96 -2.87 -6.92 -4.43
C ARG A 96 -1.71 -7.40 -3.55
N PRO A 97 -0.60 -6.65 -3.43
CA PRO A 97 0.49 -7.01 -2.53
C PRO A 97 0.07 -6.81 -1.07
N SER A 98 0.66 -7.57 -0.17
CA SER A 98 0.53 -7.29 1.26
C SER A 98 1.49 -6.19 1.69
N ARG A 99 1.27 -5.60 2.87
CA ARG A 99 2.19 -4.62 3.48
C ARG A 99 3.63 -5.17 3.60
N LYS A 100 3.77 -6.45 3.93
CA LYS A 100 5.08 -7.11 4.01
C LYS A 100 5.78 -7.18 2.65
N ILE A 101 5.03 -7.39 1.58
CA ILE A 101 5.57 -7.40 0.21
C ILE A 101 5.94 -5.98 -0.23
N TYR A 102 5.10 -4.98 0.07
CA TYR A 102 5.43 -3.57 -0.13
C TYR A 102 6.74 -3.18 0.56
N GLN A 103 6.93 -3.54 1.84
CA GLN A 103 8.17 -3.28 2.57
C GLN A 103 9.40 -3.91 1.91
N LYS A 104 9.28 -5.13 1.39
CA LYS A 104 10.37 -5.78 0.63
C LYS A 104 10.68 -5.04 -0.66
N ILE A 105 9.66 -4.56 -1.37
CA ILE A 105 9.85 -3.76 -2.59
C ILE A 105 10.60 -2.47 -2.25
N CYS A 106 10.15 -1.73 -1.22
CA CYS A 106 10.83 -0.51 -0.80
C CYS A 106 12.30 -0.76 -0.42
N ALA A 107 12.56 -1.77 0.40
CA ALA A 107 13.94 -2.12 0.78
C ALA A 107 14.82 -2.48 -0.42
N ALA A 108 14.28 -3.19 -1.40
CA ALA A 108 14.99 -3.54 -2.63
C ALA A 108 15.28 -2.33 -3.53
N LEU A 109 14.41 -1.33 -3.54
CA LEU A 109 14.60 -0.08 -4.29
C LEU A 109 15.59 0.86 -3.60
N GLU A 110 15.52 0.97 -2.27
CA GLU A 110 16.49 1.74 -1.48
C GLU A 110 17.92 1.22 -1.67
N ALA A 111 18.09 -0.11 -1.76
CA ALA A 111 19.37 -0.73 -2.07
C ALA A 111 19.93 -0.37 -3.45
N THR A 112 19.09 0.10 -4.38
CA THR A 112 19.51 0.59 -5.71
C THR A 112 19.79 2.10 -5.75
N GLY A 113 19.66 2.80 -4.61
CA GLY A 113 19.81 4.27 -4.55
C GLY A 113 18.58 5.06 -5.02
N LEU A 114 17.45 4.39 -5.28
CA LEU A 114 16.16 5.04 -5.54
C LEU A 114 15.49 5.38 -4.20
N GLN A 115 15.23 6.66 -3.94
CA GLN A 115 14.40 7.06 -2.81
C GLN A 115 12.94 6.69 -3.06
N THR A 116 12.36 5.92 -2.14
CA THR A 116 11.05 5.27 -2.28
C THR A 116 9.88 6.16 -1.86
N SER A 117 10.11 7.15 -1.00
CA SER A 117 9.07 8.03 -0.46
C SER A 117 8.37 8.88 -1.52
N LEU A 118 9.09 9.28 -2.57
CA LEU A 118 8.57 10.16 -3.63
C LEU A 118 7.94 9.39 -4.81
N LEU A 119 8.17 8.08 -4.91
CA LEU A 119 7.69 7.27 -6.05
C LEU A 119 6.16 7.15 -6.08
N TRP A 120 5.51 7.28 -4.92
CA TRP A 120 4.07 7.09 -4.79
C TRP A 120 3.30 8.42 -4.69
N GLU A 121 4.00 9.54 -4.58
CA GLU A 121 3.42 10.89 -4.52
C GLU A 121 3.25 11.52 -5.91
N HIS A 122 4.09 11.11 -6.87
CA HIS A 122 4.06 11.60 -8.24
C HIS A 122 4.11 10.43 -9.22
N PRO A 123 3.05 10.19 -10.01
CA PRO A 123 3.16 9.31 -11.18
C PRO A 123 4.32 9.82 -12.04
N LEU A 124 5.31 8.98 -12.30
CA LEU A 124 6.38 9.30 -13.24
C LEU A 124 5.72 9.61 -14.59
N GLN A 125 5.81 10.87 -15.03
CA GLN A 125 5.28 11.36 -16.31
C GLN A 125 6.11 10.85 -17.49
#